data_AF-X1R3H0-F1
#
_entry.id   AF-X1R3H0-F1
#
_cell.length_a   1.000
_cell.length_b   1.000
_cell.length_c   1.000
_cell.angle_alpha   90.00
_cell.angle_beta   90.00
_cell.angle_gamma   90.00
#
_symmetry.space_group_name_H-M   'P 1'
#
loop_
_entity.id
_entity.type
_entity.pdbx_description
1 polymer ?
#
loop_
_entity_poly.entity_id
_entity_poly.type
_entity_poly.pdbx_seq_one_letter_code
_entity_poly.pdbx_strand_id
1 'polypeptide(L)'
;MKKMIETYYRILKHDPEGNLIKDSGLIPSRSYVIQFLEMLEGFFKGEDKTATDVLNAAELIVDENVSVRMLRVLAQAGDDSYGTVVGTNAGVTAVNNENYKLDTKILHSDTEEAEKLNYQAVTLVVPTANGGNVDFDITRTFLNETENPIGVKEIGIICRGGTGYEYFLLLRDVVTEESVLAGYTLTVIYTLRTTVEGHQWALLLLRRLTA
;
A
#
# COMPACT_ATOMS: atom_id res chain seq x y z
N MET A 1 -24.36 5.31 -0.98
CA MET A 1 -23.95 5.50 0.43
C MET A 1 -22.50 5.95 0.40
N LYS A 2 -22.17 7.10 1.00
CA LYS A 2 -20.78 7.57 1.05
C LYS A 2 -20.02 6.68 2.04
N LYS A 3 -18.86 6.14 1.65
CA LYS A 3 -18.03 5.32 2.54
C LYS A 3 -17.27 6.25 3.48
N MET A 4 -17.20 5.88 4.77
CA MET A 4 -16.55 6.68 5.81
C MET A 4 -15.05 6.39 5.92
N ILE A 5 -14.64 5.20 5.48
CA ILE A 5 -13.25 4.75 5.40
C ILE A 5 -13.06 4.16 4.01
N GLU A 6 -12.06 4.66 3.29
CA GLU A 6 -11.75 4.25 1.92
C GLU A 6 -10.24 4.10 1.77
N THR A 7 -9.83 3.32 0.78
CA THR A 7 -8.43 3.23 0.40
C THR A 7 -8.34 3.27 -1.08
N TYR A 8 -7.38 4.04 -1.57
CA TYR A 8 -7.11 4.21 -2.97
C TYR A 8 -5.66 3.86 -3.24
N TYR A 9 -5.38 3.48 -4.48
CA TYR A 9 -4.04 3.54 -5.01
C TYR A 9 -4.01 4.47 -6.22
N ARG A 10 -2.82 5.01 -6.51
CA ARG A 10 -2.51 5.79 -7.71
C ARG A 10 -1.13 5.38 -8.19
N ILE A 11 -1.00 5.18 -9.50
CA ILE A 11 0.25 4.82 -10.16
C ILE A 11 0.65 5.99 -11.06
N LEU A 12 1.86 6.49 -10.84
CA LEU A 12 2.51 7.50 -11.67
C LEU A 12 3.67 6.86 -12.43
N LYS A 13 3.90 7.29 -13.67
CA LYS A 13 5.12 6.93 -14.41
C LYS A 13 5.83 8.19 -14.88
N HIS A 14 7.15 8.19 -14.76
CA HIS A 14 7.99 9.24 -15.32
C HIS A 14 9.02 8.65 -16.29
N ASP A 15 9.34 9.41 -17.32
CA ASP A 15 10.46 9.14 -18.23
C ASP A 15 11.82 9.46 -17.54
N PRO A 16 12.96 9.13 -18.19
CA PRO A 16 14.28 9.38 -17.62
C PRO A 16 14.58 10.87 -17.41
N GLU A 17 13.93 11.76 -18.16
CA GLU A 17 14.01 13.20 -17.99
C GLU A 17 13.17 13.73 -16.80
N GLY A 18 12.35 12.87 -16.19
CA GLY A 18 11.50 13.21 -15.04
C GLY A 18 10.12 13.76 -15.42
N ASN A 19 9.72 13.71 -16.69
CA ASN A 19 8.38 14.12 -17.11
C ASN A 19 7.35 13.06 -16.76
N LEU A 20 6.21 13.50 -16.24
CA LEU A 20 5.07 12.62 -15.98
C LEU A 20 4.43 12.20 -17.30
N ILE A 21 4.50 10.91 -17.62
CA ILE A 21 3.92 10.34 -18.86
C ILE A 21 2.56 9.66 -18.61
N LYS A 22 2.30 9.27 -17.35
CA LYS A 22 1.06 8.60 -16.96
C LYS A 22 0.72 8.85 -15.52
N ASP A 23 -0.57 9.05 -15.29
CA ASP A 23 -1.19 9.10 -13.98
C ASP A 23 -2.51 8.33 -14.05
N SER A 24 -2.65 7.29 -13.22
CA SER A 24 -3.87 6.49 -13.16
C SER A 24 -5.07 7.24 -12.55
N GLY A 25 -4.83 8.38 -11.88
CA GLY A 25 -5.78 8.95 -10.92
C GLY A 25 -5.96 8.05 -9.69
N LEU A 26 -6.84 8.45 -8.77
CA LEU A 26 -7.21 7.65 -7.61
C LEU A 26 -8.12 6.49 -8.05
N ILE A 27 -7.63 5.27 -7.88
CA ILE A 27 -8.40 4.04 -8.11
C ILE A 27 -8.75 3.43 -6.75
N PRO A 28 -10.02 3.09 -6.47
CA PRO A 28 -10.38 2.43 -5.23
C PRO A 28 -9.66 1.09 -5.09
N SER A 29 -8.89 0.93 -4.01
CA SER A 29 -8.34 -0.35 -3.58
C SER A 29 -9.47 -1.26 -3.11
N ARG A 30 -9.34 -2.56 -3.36
CA ARG A 30 -10.36 -3.57 -2.99
C ARG A 30 -9.80 -4.64 -2.05
N SER A 31 -8.68 -4.37 -1.38
CA SER A 31 -7.66 -5.40 -1.22
C SER A 31 -7.05 -5.52 0.16
N TYR A 32 -7.78 -5.10 1.20
CA TYR A 32 -7.42 -5.49 2.56
C TYR A 32 -7.47 -7.01 2.69
N VAL A 33 -6.34 -7.62 3.04
CA VAL A 33 -6.32 -9.02 3.47
C VAL A 33 -6.67 -9.10 4.96
N ILE A 34 -7.07 -10.28 5.43
CA ILE A 34 -7.59 -10.49 6.78
C ILE A 34 -6.62 -10.01 7.86
N GLN A 35 -5.32 -10.15 7.61
CA GLN A 35 -4.24 -9.76 8.52
C GLN A 35 -4.30 -8.28 8.94
N PHE A 36 -4.84 -7.40 8.09
CA PHE A 36 -5.04 -6.00 8.47
C PHE A 36 -6.04 -5.85 9.62
N LEU A 37 -7.15 -6.58 9.60
CA LEU A 37 -8.14 -6.53 10.68
C LEU A 37 -7.67 -7.32 11.91
N GLU A 38 -6.91 -8.40 11.71
CA GLU A 38 -6.27 -9.12 12.82
C GLU A 38 -5.31 -8.22 13.58
N MET A 39 -4.49 -7.45 12.87
CA MET A 39 -3.62 -6.43 13.45
C MET A 39 -4.41 -5.39 14.26
N LEU A 40 -5.51 -4.84 13.70
CA LEU A 40 -6.35 -3.88 14.42
C LEU A 40 -7.04 -4.50 15.65
N GLU A 41 -7.46 -5.76 15.56
CA GLU A 41 -8.05 -6.49 16.67
C GLU A 41 -7.06 -6.62 17.84
N GLY A 42 -5.83 -7.06 17.57
CA GLY A 42 -4.77 -7.17 18.58
C GLY A 42 -4.52 -5.84 19.27
N PHE A 43 -4.46 -4.74 18.51
CA PHE A 43 -4.32 -3.40 19.08
C PHE A 43 -5.50 -2.95 19.94
N PHE A 44 -6.72 -3.19 19.48
CA PHE A 44 -7.91 -2.72 20.19
C PHE A 44 -8.21 -3.53 21.44
N LYS A 45 -7.81 -4.80 21.47
CA LYS A 45 -7.89 -5.64 22.68
C LYS A 45 -6.70 -5.42 23.62
N GLY A 46 -5.54 -5.05 23.06
CA GLY A 46 -4.28 -5.06 23.80
C GLY A 46 -3.87 -6.49 24.15
N GLU A 47 -3.98 -7.40 23.18
CA GLU A 47 -3.65 -8.83 23.30
C GLU A 47 -2.75 -9.26 22.13
N ASP A 48 -1.99 -10.34 22.32
CA ASP A 48 -1.24 -11.00 21.26
C ASP A 48 -2.15 -11.40 20.09
N LYS A 49 -1.66 -11.22 18.87
CA LYS A 49 -2.31 -11.68 17.65
C LYS A 49 -1.31 -12.36 16.73
N THR A 50 -1.64 -13.57 16.31
CA THR A 50 -0.90 -14.33 15.29
C THR A 50 -1.48 -14.08 13.90
N ALA A 51 -0.60 -14.03 12.90
CA ALA A 51 -0.96 -14.07 11.48
C ALA A 51 0.10 -14.84 10.68
N THR A 52 -0.13 -15.05 9.37
CA THR A 52 0.83 -15.76 8.50
C THR A 52 1.79 -14.77 7.86
N ASP A 53 3.09 -14.95 8.10
CA ASP A 53 4.12 -14.10 7.51
C ASP A 53 4.33 -14.41 6.00
N VAL A 54 5.09 -13.57 5.31
CA VAL A 54 5.38 -13.73 3.87
C VAL A 54 6.18 -15.01 3.53
N LEU A 55 6.79 -15.65 4.53
CA LEU A 55 7.52 -16.91 4.43
C LEU A 55 6.65 -18.13 4.78
N ASN A 56 5.36 -17.93 5.04
CA ASN A 56 4.38 -18.96 5.41
C ASN A 56 4.62 -19.56 6.83
N ALA A 57 5.19 -18.79 7.74
CA ALA A 57 5.26 -19.09 9.16
C ALA A 57 4.11 -18.40 9.92
N ALA A 58 3.64 -19.03 10.99
CA ALA A 58 2.67 -18.43 11.90
C ALA A 58 3.42 -17.61 12.96
N GLU A 59 3.25 -16.30 12.93
CA GLU A 59 4.04 -15.36 13.72
C GLU A 59 3.16 -14.28 14.38
N LEU A 60 3.68 -13.63 15.42
CA LEU A 60 2.97 -12.54 16.09
C LEU A 60 2.98 -11.26 15.23
N ILE A 61 1.82 -10.91 14.68
CA ILE A 61 1.62 -9.60 14.03
C ILE A 61 1.46 -8.49 15.07
N VAL A 62 0.87 -8.82 16.22
CA VAL A 62 0.83 -7.98 17.43
C VAL A 62 1.37 -8.80 18.59
N ASP A 63 2.32 -8.23 19.32
CA ASP A 63 2.87 -8.77 20.56
C ASP A 63 2.63 -7.72 21.66
N GLU A 64 1.87 -8.08 22.69
CA GLU A 64 1.51 -7.18 23.79
C GLU A 64 2.69 -6.88 24.73
N ASN A 65 3.66 -7.79 24.77
CA ASN A 65 4.81 -7.77 25.68
C ASN A 65 6.00 -7.02 25.08
N VAL A 66 6.02 -6.81 23.77
CA VAL A 66 7.03 -6.04 23.06
C VAL A 66 6.46 -4.68 22.66
N SER A 67 7.22 -3.62 22.95
CA SER A 67 6.83 -2.26 22.59
C SER A 67 6.43 -2.21 21.12
N VAL A 68 5.18 -1.79 20.86
CA VAL A 68 4.50 -1.57 19.55
C VAL A 68 5.28 -0.77 18.48
N ARG A 69 6.55 -0.42 18.76
CA ARG A 69 7.55 0.23 17.90
C ARG A 69 7.93 -0.56 16.63
N MET A 70 7.36 -1.74 16.43
CA MET A 70 7.83 -2.68 15.41
C MET A 70 6.92 -2.77 14.19
N LEU A 71 5.68 -2.23 14.25
CA LEU A 71 4.85 -2.09 13.05
C LEU A 71 5.32 -0.95 12.17
N ARG A 72 5.92 -1.29 11.02
CA ARG A 72 6.53 -0.32 10.11
C ARG A 72 6.24 -0.66 8.67
N VAL A 73 5.90 0.37 7.92
CA VAL A 73 5.82 0.34 6.45
C VAL A 73 6.84 1.31 5.81
N LEU A 74 7.62 2.02 6.62
CA LEU A 74 8.63 3.00 6.19
C LEU A 74 9.96 2.31 5.82
N ALA A 75 9.93 1.51 4.75
CA ALA A 75 11.12 0.83 4.25
C ALA A 75 12.14 1.82 3.69
N GLN A 76 13.43 1.57 3.94
CA GLN A 76 14.53 2.35 3.39
C GLN A 76 14.75 2.01 1.90
N ALA A 77 15.55 2.81 1.21
CA ALA A 77 15.99 2.47 -0.13
C ALA A 77 16.73 1.12 -0.13
N GLY A 78 16.44 0.31 -1.13
CA GLY A 78 16.97 -1.05 -1.29
C GLY A 78 16.37 -2.14 -0.39
N ASP A 79 15.53 -1.78 0.58
CA ASP A 79 14.86 -2.77 1.43
C ASP A 79 13.50 -3.17 0.84
N ASP A 80 13.44 -4.31 0.16
CA ASP A 80 12.21 -4.84 -0.42
C ASP A 80 11.42 -5.76 0.51
N SER A 81 11.86 -5.98 1.74
CA SER A 81 11.23 -6.91 2.67
C SER A 81 9.90 -6.40 3.24
N TYR A 82 9.71 -5.07 3.26
CA TYR A 82 8.46 -4.42 3.68
C TYR A 82 8.21 -3.08 2.96
N GLY A 83 7.14 -2.40 3.37
CA GLY A 83 6.63 -1.18 2.75
C GLY A 83 5.78 -1.47 1.53
N THR A 84 5.72 -0.51 0.61
CA THR A 84 5.07 -0.74 -0.69
C THR A 84 5.95 -1.65 -1.54
N VAL A 85 5.35 -2.70 -2.12
CA VAL A 85 6.01 -3.70 -2.95
C VAL A 85 5.23 -3.90 -4.25
N VAL A 86 5.91 -4.37 -5.29
CA VAL A 86 5.34 -4.64 -6.62
C VAL A 86 5.64 -6.06 -7.07
N GLY A 87 4.79 -6.62 -7.92
CA GLY A 87 4.90 -7.99 -8.41
C GLY A 87 4.48 -8.17 -9.86
N THR A 88 4.89 -9.29 -10.44
CA THR A 88 4.56 -9.69 -11.82
C THR A 88 3.26 -10.49 -11.88
N ASN A 89 2.76 -10.99 -10.75
CA ASN A 89 1.57 -11.84 -10.65
C ASN A 89 1.65 -13.12 -11.52
N ALA A 90 2.78 -13.83 -11.48
CA ALA A 90 3.04 -15.01 -12.32
C ALA A 90 2.28 -16.27 -11.83
N GLY A 91 0.95 -16.20 -11.95
CA GLY A 91 -0.04 -17.22 -11.62
C GLY A 91 -1.51 -16.81 -11.85
N VAL A 92 -1.79 -15.52 -12.12
CA VAL A 92 -3.16 -14.95 -12.24
C VAL A 92 -4.05 -15.34 -11.05
N THR A 93 -3.44 -15.49 -9.88
CA THR A 93 -4.16 -15.85 -8.66
C THR A 93 -5.04 -14.67 -8.27
N ALA A 94 -6.36 -14.89 -8.29
CA ALA A 94 -7.31 -13.91 -7.81
C ALA A 94 -6.95 -13.46 -6.38
N VAL A 95 -7.22 -12.19 -6.07
CA VAL A 95 -7.04 -11.69 -4.71
C VAL A 95 -7.93 -12.51 -3.77
N ASN A 96 -7.35 -13.00 -2.69
CA ASN A 96 -8.05 -13.69 -1.60
C ASN A 96 -7.71 -12.98 -0.29
N ASN A 97 -8.70 -12.86 0.61
CA ASN A 97 -8.54 -12.31 1.94
C ASN A 97 -7.47 -13.04 2.76
N GLU A 98 -7.17 -14.30 2.47
CA GLU A 98 -6.16 -15.11 3.16
C GLU A 98 -4.76 -15.00 2.51
N ASN A 99 -4.58 -14.16 1.49
CA ASN A 99 -3.24 -13.95 0.94
C ASN A 99 -2.31 -13.32 1.98
N TYR A 100 -1.12 -13.91 2.12
CA TYR A 100 -0.09 -13.45 3.06
C TYR A 100 1.18 -12.94 2.37
N LYS A 101 1.25 -13.05 1.05
CA LYS A 101 2.30 -12.46 0.19
C LYS A 101 1.72 -12.07 -1.18
N LEU A 102 2.48 -11.28 -1.94
CA LEU A 102 2.26 -11.14 -3.38
C LEU A 102 2.44 -12.49 -4.07
N ASP A 103 1.77 -12.70 -5.20
CA ASP A 103 1.86 -13.95 -5.96
C ASP A 103 3.28 -14.16 -6.49
N THR A 104 3.87 -13.12 -7.07
CA THR A 104 5.30 -13.11 -7.45
C THR A 104 5.87 -11.70 -7.27
N LYS A 105 6.54 -11.46 -6.13
CA LYS A 105 7.20 -10.18 -5.83
C LYS A 105 8.37 -9.95 -6.80
N ILE A 106 8.46 -8.75 -7.38
CA ILE A 106 9.66 -8.29 -8.10
C ILE A 106 10.69 -7.91 -7.05
N LEU A 107 11.90 -8.46 -7.12
CA LEU A 107 12.93 -8.20 -6.12
C LEU A 107 13.63 -6.86 -6.36
N HIS A 108 14.28 -6.35 -5.31
CA HIS A 108 15.17 -5.20 -5.44
C HIS A 108 16.51 -5.57 -6.13
N SER A 109 17.00 -4.66 -6.98
CA SER A 109 18.42 -4.49 -7.29
C SER A 109 18.74 -3.01 -7.51
N ASP A 110 19.92 -2.56 -7.09
CA ASP A 110 20.50 -1.26 -7.43
C ASP A 110 21.46 -1.34 -8.62
N THR A 111 21.44 -2.49 -9.32
CA THR A 111 22.21 -2.77 -10.54
C THR A 111 21.29 -3.23 -11.67
N GLU A 112 21.82 -3.46 -12.86
CA GLU A 112 21.08 -3.87 -14.06
C GLU A 112 20.65 -5.35 -14.06
N GLU A 113 20.48 -5.96 -12.87
CA GLU A 113 20.03 -7.36 -12.77
C GLU A 113 18.63 -7.52 -13.38
N ALA A 114 18.50 -8.50 -14.27
CA ALA A 114 17.26 -8.77 -14.99
C ALA A 114 16.08 -9.03 -14.03
N GLU A 115 14.90 -8.54 -14.43
CA GLU A 115 13.62 -8.75 -13.73
C GLU A 115 13.56 -8.17 -12.31
N LYS A 116 14.46 -7.24 -11.97
CA LYS A 116 14.50 -6.54 -10.69
C LYS A 116 14.34 -5.04 -10.86
N LEU A 117 13.80 -4.38 -9.85
CA LEU A 117 13.62 -2.93 -9.82
C LEU A 117 14.48 -2.31 -8.71
N ASN A 118 14.91 -1.07 -8.92
CA ASN A 118 15.57 -0.27 -7.89
C ASN A 118 14.51 0.37 -6.99
N TYR A 119 14.38 -0.17 -5.78
CA TYR A 119 13.37 0.20 -4.80
C TYR A 119 13.85 1.43 -4.03
N GLN A 120 13.20 2.57 -4.24
CA GLN A 120 13.51 3.78 -3.47
C GLN A 120 12.92 3.68 -2.06
N ALA A 121 13.29 4.63 -1.18
CA ALA A 121 12.71 4.69 0.16
C ALA A 121 11.21 4.97 0.12
N VAL A 122 10.46 4.38 1.06
CA VAL A 122 9.06 4.74 1.29
C VAL A 122 9.00 6.10 1.95
N THR A 123 8.01 6.90 1.54
CA THR A 123 7.68 8.18 2.17
C THR A 123 6.26 8.13 2.72
N LEU A 124 6.07 8.74 3.90
CA LEU A 124 4.78 8.86 4.56
C LEU A 124 4.42 10.34 4.65
N VAL A 125 3.23 10.70 4.17
CA VAL A 125 2.70 12.05 4.36
C VAL A 125 1.86 12.06 5.63
N VAL A 126 2.11 13.00 6.52
CA VAL A 126 1.36 13.14 7.78
C VAL A 126 -0.13 13.28 7.48
N PRO A 127 -1.03 12.59 8.22
CA PRO A 127 -2.46 12.70 8.01
C PRO A 127 -2.93 14.16 8.02
N THR A 128 -3.54 14.60 6.92
CA THR A 128 -3.93 16.01 6.75
C THR A 128 -5.40 16.10 6.38
N ALA A 129 -6.13 16.99 7.06
CA ALA A 129 -7.51 17.27 6.75
C ALA A 129 -7.62 18.17 5.51
N ASN A 130 -8.43 17.74 4.54
CA ASN A 130 -8.77 18.49 3.33
C ASN A 130 -10.28 18.49 3.12
N GLY A 131 -10.93 19.57 3.56
CA GLY A 131 -12.39 19.66 3.58
C GLY A 131 -12.99 18.58 4.48
N GLY A 132 -13.80 17.70 3.90
CA GLY A 132 -14.43 16.59 4.61
C GLY A 132 -13.56 15.33 4.73
N ASN A 133 -12.39 15.29 4.11
CA ASN A 133 -11.53 14.10 4.06
C ASN A 133 -10.30 14.28 4.95
N VAL A 134 -9.75 13.18 5.45
CA VAL A 134 -8.41 13.11 6.05
C VAL A 134 -7.66 12.00 5.32
N ASP A 135 -6.54 12.36 4.71
CA ASP A 135 -5.73 11.46 3.88
C ASP A 135 -4.40 11.15 4.54
N PHE A 136 -4.01 9.88 4.49
CA PHE A 136 -2.69 9.38 4.87
C PHE A 136 -2.07 8.66 3.67
N ASP A 137 -1.03 9.26 3.10
CA ASP A 137 -0.40 8.75 1.89
C ASP A 137 0.89 7.98 2.20
N ILE A 138 1.02 6.80 1.57
CA ILE A 138 2.18 5.92 1.60
C ILE A 138 2.70 5.82 0.17
N THR A 139 3.88 6.35 -0.09
CA THR A 139 4.42 6.47 -1.45
C THR A 139 5.75 5.75 -1.58
N ARG A 140 5.93 5.03 -2.69
CA ARG A 140 7.23 4.44 -3.07
C ARG A 140 7.45 4.50 -4.58
N THR A 141 8.68 4.81 -4.97
CA THR A 141 9.13 4.82 -6.35
C THR A 141 10.02 3.62 -6.65
N PHE A 142 9.86 3.07 -7.85
CA PHE A 142 10.60 1.94 -8.40
C PHE A 142 11.23 2.38 -9.72
N LEU A 143 12.55 2.27 -9.85
CA LEU A 143 13.30 2.60 -11.06
C LEU A 143 13.70 1.32 -11.77
N ASN A 144 13.52 1.26 -13.09
CA ASN A 144 14.05 0.17 -13.90
C ASN A 144 15.45 0.55 -14.42
N GLU A 145 16.49 0.03 -13.77
CA GLU A 145 17.89 0.22 -14.18
C GLU A 145 18.28 -0.69 -15.37
N THR A 146 17.43 -1.66 -15.73
CA THR A 146 17.74 -2.62 -16.79
C THR A 146 17.43 -2.08 -18.18
N GLU A 147 18.01 -2.69 -19.22
CA GLU A 147 17.69 -2.36 -20.62
C GLU A 147 16.33 -2.89 -21.09
N ASN A 148 15.71 -3.83 -20.36
CA ASN A 148 14.48 -4.50 -20.76
C ASN A 148 13.27 -3.97 -19.97
N PRO A 149 12.08 -3.85 -20.57
CA PRO A 149 10.88 -3.49 -19.84
C PRO A 149 10.50 -4.53 -18.77
N ILE A 150 10.07 -4.06 -17.60
CA ILE A 150 9.59 -4.92 -16.50
C ILE A 150 8.09 -4.67 -16.30
N GLY A 151 7.28 -5.73 -16.35
CA GLY A 151 5.82 -5.65 -16.19
C GLY A 151 5.38 -5.76 -14.73
N VAL A 152 4.71 -4.73 -14.22
CA VAL A 152 4.08 -4.73 -12.88
C VAL A 152 2.58 -5.04 -13.03
N LYS A 153 2.10 -6.08 -12.36
CA LYS A 153 0.70 -6.56 -12.42
C LYS A 153 0.02 -6.68 -11.06
N GLU A 154 0.78 -6.56 -9.98
CA GLU A 154 0.24 -6.49 -8.63
C GLU A 154 1.06 -5.53 -7.78
N ILE A 155 0.41 -4.93 -6.81
CA ILE A 155 0.99 -4.01 -5.84
C ILE A 155 0.49 -4.37 -4.45
N GLY A 156 1.26 -4.06 -3.41
CA GLY A 156 0.84 -4.34 -2.04
C GLY A 156 1.57 -3.51 -1.00
N ILE A 157 1.11 -3.65 0.24
CA ILE A 157 1.79 -3.13 1.42
C ILE A 157 2.12 -4.31 2.32
N ILE A 158 3.41 -4.50 2.57
CA ILE A 158 3.90 -5.42 3.59
C ILE A 158 4.28 -4.58 4.81
N CYS A 159 3.76 -4.96 5.97
CA CYS A 159 4.15 -4.39 7.23
C CYS A 159 5.20 -5.28 7.87
N ARG A 160 6.31 -4.68 8.27
CA ARG A 160 7.19 -5.31 9.24
C ARG A 160 6.51 -5.25 10.60
N GLY A 161 6.44 -6.37 11.32
CA GLY A 161 5.89 -6.48 12.67
C GLY A 161 6.67 -7.47 13.52
N GLY A 162 6.06 -7.87 14.63
CA GLY A 162 6.59 -8.88 15.56
C GLY A 162 7.93 -8.54 16.23
N THR A 163 8.53 -9.54 16.86
CA THR A 163 9.76 -9.42 17.69
C THR A 163 11.05 -9.71 16.91
N GLY A 164 10.94 -10.46 15.82
CA GLY A 164 12.02 -11.02 15.03
C GLY A 164 12.14 -10.46 13.61
N TYR A 165 11.49 -9.33 13.31
CA TYR A 165 11.43 -8.72 11.97
C TYR A 165 10.58 -9.55 11.01
N GLU A 166 9.41 -9.98 11.48
CA GLU A 166 8.43 -10.70 10.70
C GLU A 166 7.69 -9.75 9.76
N TYR A 167 7.20 -10.27 8.63
CA TYR A 167 6.64 -9.46 7.56
C TYR A 167 5.26 -9.98 7.18
N PHE A 168 4.27 -9.10 7.20
CA PHE A 168 2.86 -9.45 7.00
C PHE A 168 2.27 -8.61 5.88
N LEU A 169 1.64 -9.25 4.90
CA LEU A 169 0.90 -8.53 3.87
C LEU A 169 -0.37 -7.94 4.46
N LEU A 170 -0.60 -6.64 4.27
CA LEU A 170 -1.80 -5.95 4.72
C LEU A 170 -2.74 -5.61 3.56
N LEU A 171 -2.16 -5.28 2.39
CA LEU A 171 -2.90 -4.94 1.18
C LEU A 171 -2.30 -5.65 -0.03
N ARG A 172 -3.14 -6.15 -0.94
CA ARG A 172 -2.75 -6.74 -2.24
C ARG A 172 -3.73 -6.41 -3.36
N ASP A 173 -3.41 -5.46 -4.23
CA ASP A 173 -4.20 -5.11 -5.40
C ASP A 173 -3.60 -5.74 -6.67
N VAL A 174 -4.40 -6.48 -7.43
CA VAL A 174 -4.08 -6.84 -8.82
C VAL A 174 -4.47 -5.68 -9.72
N VAL A 175 -3.52 -5.20 -10.51
CA VAL A 175 -3.65 -3.97 -11.33
C VAL A 175 -3.59 -4.29 -12.81
N THR A 176 -4.03 -3.34 -13.65
CA THR A 176 -3.71 -3.40 -15.07
C THR A 176 -2.20 -3.35 -15.25
N GLU A 177 -1.67 -4.16 -16.16
CA GLU A 177 -0.23 -4.25 -16.38
C GLU A 177 0.39 -2.89 -16.70
N GLU A 178 1.40 -2.51 -15.91
CA GLU A 178 2.22 -1.34 -16.13
C GLU A 178 3.63 -1.76 -16.53
N SER A 179 3.97 -1.56 -17.79
CA SER A 179 5.34 -1.78 -18.28
C SER A 179 6.25 -0.62 -17.84
N VAL A 180 7.25 -0.90 -17.01
CA VAL A 180 8.29 0.05 -16.62
C VAL A 180 9.45 -0.08 -17.60
N LEU A 181 9.57 0.86 -18.54
CA LEU A 181 10.63 0.85 -19.56
C LEU A 181 12.01 1.13 -18.94
N ALA A 182 13.07 0.83 -19.68
CA ALA A 182 14.44 1.11 -19.26
C ALA A 182 14.64 2.59 -18.89
N GLY A 183 15.17 2.85 -17.69
CA GLY A 183 15.39 4.19 -17.13
C GLY A 183 14.12 4.89 -16.62
N TYR A 184 12.94 4.30 -16.76
CA TYR A 184 11.68 4.91 -16.32
C TYR A 184 11.44 4.60 -14.85
N THR A 185 10.64 5.45 -14.21
CA THR A 185 10.14 5.19 -12.86
C THR A 185 8.65 4.85 -12.86
N LEU A 186 8.27 3.99 -11.93
CA LEU A 186 6.90 3.75 -11.52
C LEU A 186 6.77 4.14 -10.05
N THR A 187 5.82 4.99 -9.70
CA THR A 187 5.54 5.40 -8.32
C THR A 187 4.16 4.93 -7.93
N VAL A 188 4.09 4.18 -6.83
CA VAL A 188 2.83 3.73 -6.23
C VAL A 188 2.54 4.61 -5.02
N ILE A 189 1.32 5.13 -4.97
CA ILE A 189 0.79 5.91 -3.84
C ILE A 189 -0.44 5.17 -3.33
N TYR A 190 -0.43 4.74 -2.07
CA TYR A 190 -1.63 4.31 -1.36
C TYR A 190 -2.14 5.46 -0.50
N THR A 191 -3.43 5.77 -0.61
CA THR A 191 -4.11 6.79 0.19
C THR A 191 -5.13 6.11 1.08
N LEU A 192 -4.89 6.10 2.40
CA LEU A 192 -5.91 5.75 3.38
C LEU A 192 -6.71 7.00 3.71
N ARG A 193 -8.02 6.97 3.42
CA ARG A 193 -8.91 8.11 3.59
C ARG A 193 -9.97 7.81 4.63
N THR A 194 -10.15 8.73 5.56
CA THR A 194 -11.39 8.84 6.34
C THR A 194 -12.17 10.06 5.89
N THR A 195 -13.48 9.99 5.97
CA THR A 195 -14.36 11.08 5.55
C THR A 195 -15.37 11.38 6.65
N VAL A 196 -15.53 12.65 7.02
CA VAL A 196 -16.62 13.10 7.87
C VAL A 196 -17.79 13.53 6.98
N GLU A 197 -18.98 13.00 7.25
CA GLU A 197 -20.19 13.50 6.63
C GLU A 197 -20.57 14.82 7.33
N GLY A 198 -20.24 15.93 6.68
CA GLY A 198 -20.78 17.23 7.09
C GLY A 198 -22.29 17.20 6.90
N HIS A 199 -23.03 17.10 8.00
CA HIS A 199 -24.46 17.33 8.00
C HIS A 199 -24.75 18.72 7.37
N GLN A 200 -25.26 18.72 6.15
CA GLN A 200 -25.78 19.90 5.44
C GLN A 200 -27.09 20.44 6.08
N TRP A 201 -27.21 20.45 7.42
CA TRP A 201 -28.40 20.97 8.10
C TRP A 201 -28.59 22.48 7.94
N ALA A 202 -27.53 23.22 7.59
CA ALA A 202 -27.61 24.67 7.38
C ALA A 202 -28.41 25.08 6.12
N LEU A 203 -28.51 24.21 5.10
CA LEU A 203 -29.25 24.52 3.86
C LEU A 203 -30.72 24.05 3.90
N LEU A 204 -31.08 23.14 4.80
CA LEU A 204 -32.47 22.69 4.98
C LEU A 204 -33.27 23.58 5.93
N LEU A 205 -32.62 24.30 6.84
CA LEU A 205 -33.29 25.29 7.71
C LEU A 205 -33.59 26.61 7.00
N LEU A 206 -32.80 27.03 6.00
CA LEU A 206 -33.10 28.26 5.25
C LEU A 206 -34.26 28.13 4.25
N ARG A 207 -34.62 26.89 3.83
CA ARG A 207 -35.81 26.64 2.99
C ARG A 207 -37.11 26.46 3.78
N ARG A 208 -37.05 26.41 5.11
CA ARG A 208 -38.24 26.40 5.99
C ARG A 208 -38.52 27.75 6.66
N LEU A 209 -37.69 28.77 6.42
CA LEU A 209 -37.89 30.14 6.90
C LEU A 209 -38.31 31.11 5.79
N THR A 210 -38.55 30.62 4.57
CA THR A 210 -39.01 31.41 3.42
C THR A 210 -40.20 30.78 2.68
N ALA A 211 -40.95 29.89 3.33
CA ALA A 211 -42.21 29.33 2.83
C ALA A 211 -43.34 29.59 3.83
#